data_AF-A0A348ZK05-F1
#
_entry.id   AF-A0A348ZK05-F1
#
_cell.length_a   1.000
_cell.length_b   1.000
_cell.length_c   1.000
_cell.angle_alpha   90.00
_cell.angle_beta   90.00
_cell.angle_gamma   90.00
#
_symmetry.space_group_name_H-M   'P 1'
#
loop_
_entity.id
_entity.type
_entity.pdbx_description
1 polymer ?
#
loop_
_entity_poly.entity_id
_entity_poly.type
_entity_poly.pdbx_seq_one_letter_code
_entity_poly.pdbx_strand_id
1 'polypeptide(L)'
;MKITKRILAIALSLALAVGGLYFVAPKETEATTDFAITAPKNGSLKAAGYMDITWEDASAIKAVKNYDVFVDGSLVKTTTDTKCEFYTTKVNFHKTWVRANFEDGTNHYTVTVNFGVTKKGLATEPNMGCWNINTKEMGIAWYYNWGRGTYKSNQMYKDLEYVPMIWGDTNVATIRSKMQNAINEKSKYILGFNEPDISNSGGSGIPNSTVIGLWPHFMEFSDRIKVGSPAYAIWPTADNSTFPEFMTGVNNNVDFICIHCYPGNWNGGKGMADWFLDNIIDGAYNLYHKPIWLTEYSTAGNGITQAGTSSFIKYLLPGIDEREYVERHSFFSFNSAKFGGGLYNYSTGELSESGKAYAKYGNPEKYYKSGDEVNPRDSEDPTQEPFTEATTASAPTTPTVKPTVKPTVKPTVKKPAKVKIKKAKNKKKRKIKITLKKIKGAKGYHIRYSDSKKFDGYWDKYTKKTKVTLKKLDKNTKYYIKARAYKLVNGAKLYGKWSKKKKVKVKK
;
A
#
# COMPACT_ATOMS: atom_id res chain seq x y z
N MET A 1 47.52 -1.36 -68.43
CA MET A 1 48.44 -0.20 -68.38
C MET A 1 47.79 0.91 -67.54
N LYS A 2 48.40 1.24 -66.39
CA LYS A 2 48.25 2.45 -65.52
C LYS A 2 46.86 2.68 -64.85
N ILE A 3 46.65 2.55 -63.52
CA ILE A 3 47.12 3.39 -62.36
C ILE A 3 46.54 4.83 -62.50
N THR A 4 45.69 5.45 -61.63
CA THR A 4 45.70 5.62 -60.15
C THR A 4 44.40 6.30 -59.61
N LYS A 5 43.98 5.94 -58.38
CA LYS A 5 43.48 6.70 -57.17
C LYS A 5 42.65 8.02 -57.35
N ARG A 6 41.66 8.43 -56.52
CA ARG A 6 41.02 8.06 -55.22
C ARG A 6 39.81 9.04 -55.01
N ILE A 7 38.92 8.71 -54.05
CA ILE A 7 38.18 9.57 -53.06
C ILE A 7 36.66 9.28 -52.93
N LEU A 8 36.34 8.52 -51.87
CA LEU A 8 35.34 8.68 -50.78
C LEU A 8 33.84 9.04 -50.97
N ALA A 9 33.02 8.15 -50.37
CA ALA A 9 31.82 8.34 -49.52
C ALA A 9 30.55 9.00 -50.14
N ILE A 10 29.32 8.54 -49.92
CA ILE A 10 28.61 8.28 -48.64
C ILE A 10 27.47 7.29 -48.90
N ALA A 11 27.33 6.23 -48.10
CA ALA A 11 26.07 5.50 -47.94
C ALA A 11 25.83 5.23 -46.45
N LEU A 12 24.72 5.74 -45.95
CA LEU A 12 24.28 5.78 -44.56
C LEU A 12 23.85 4.38 -44.10
N SER A 13 24.58 3.76 -43.18
CA SER A 13 24.16 2.53 -42.50
C SER A 13 23.61 2.85 -41.12
N LEU A 14 22.30 2.64 -40.91
CA LEU A 14 21.68 2.58 -39.59
C LEU A 14 22.02 1.23 -38.96
N ALA A 15 22.84 1.23 -37.91
CA ALA A 15 23.13 0.05 -37.12
C ALA A 15 21.99 -0.21 -36.11
N LEU A 16 21.26 -1.31 -36.29
CA LEU A 16 20.50 -1.97 -35.23
C LEU A 16 21.47 -2.92 -34.50
N ALA A 17 21.98 -2.47 -33.35
CA ALA A 17 22.76 -3.32 -32.46
C ALA A 17 21.83 -4.28 -31.71
N VAL A 18 21.77 -5.52 -32.19
CA VAL A 18 21.27 -6.67 -31.43
C VAL A 18 22.35 -7.05 -30.42
N GLY A 19 22.18 -6.64 -29.17
CA GLY A 19 22.99 -7.11 -28.06
C GLY A 19 22.50 -8.47 -27.60
N GLY A 20 23.08 -9.54 -28.13
CA GLY A 20 22.94 -10.89 -27.58
C GLY A 20 23.59 -10.97 -26.20
N LEU A 21 22.82 -11.38 -25.20
CA LEU A 21 23.34 -11.75 -23.88
C LEU A 21 24.05 -13.10 -24.02
N TYR A 22 25.37 -13.10 -23.86
CA TYR A 22 26.15 -14.31 -23.64
C TYR A 22 25.79 -14.88 -22.26
N PHE A 23 25.12 -16.03 -22.25
CA PHE A 23 25.01 -16.86 -21.05
C PHE A 23 26.36 -17.56 -20.85
N VAL A 24 27.11 -17.14 -19.83
CA VAL A 24 28.17 -17.98 -19.26
C VAL A 24 27.46 -18.98 -18.35
N ALA A 25 27.54 -20.26 -18.69
CA ALA A 25 27.04 -21.32 -17.83
C ALA A 25 27.77 -21.26 -16.47
N PRO A 26 27.05 -21.35 -15.34
CA PRO A 26 27.72 -21.44 -14.04
C PRO A 26 28.52 -22.73 -14.01
N LYS A 27 29.75 -22.63 -13.49
CA LYS A 27 30.63 -23.76 -13.20
C LYS A 27 29.89 -24.64 -12.18
N GLU A 28 29.57 -25.88 -12.56
CA GLU A 28 29.02 -26.87 -11.62
C GLU A 28 30.04 -27.09 -10.50
N THR A 29 29.71 -26.56 -9.32
CA THR A 29 30.33 -26.96 -8.06
C THR A 29 29.36 -27.90 -7.35
N GLU A 30 29.92 -29.00 -6.87
CA GLU A 30 29.27 -30.17 -6.29
C GLU A 30 28.00 -29.89 -5.48
N ALA A 31 26.98 -30.72 -5.70
CA ALA A 31 25.71 -30.69 -4.99
C ALA A 31 25.91 -30.96 -3.49
N THR A 32 26.07 -29.89 -2.71
CA THR A 32 26.01 -29.94 -1.25
C THR A 32 24.57 -29.73 -0.82
N THR A 33 24.04 -30.61 0.02
CA THR A 33 22.62 -30.72 0.41
C THR A 33 21.92 -29.40 0.77
N ASP A 34 20.66 -29.33 0.32
CA ASP A 34 19.81 -28.16 0.05
C ASP A 34 19.24 -27.40 1.27
N PHE A 35 20.03 -27.01 2.28
CA PHE A 35 19.48 -26.11 3.33
C PHE A 35 19.22 -24.70 2.77
N ALA A 36 18.01 -24.49 2.26
CA ALA A 36 17.59 -23.29 1.56
C ALA A 36 16.15 -22.90 1.91
N ILE A 37 15.84 -21.61 1.77
CA ILE A 37 14.47 -21.09 1.84
C ILE A 37 13.72 -21.51 0.56
N THR A 38 12.56 -22.14 0.74
CA THR A 38 11.69 -22.60 -0.35
C THR A 38 10.58 -21.58 -0.68
N ALA A 39 10.18 -20.77 0.30
CA ALA A 39 9.32 -19.61 0.10
C ALA A 39 9.63 -18.50 1.13
N PRO A 40 9.60 -17.21 0.75
CA PRO A 40 9.38 -16.69 -0.61
C PRO A 40 10.55 -17.03 -1.55
N LYS A 41 10.33 -16.92 -2.86
CA LYS A 41 11.43 -17.04 -3.85
C LYS A 41 12.21 -15.73 -3.92
N ASN A 42 13.52 -15.80 -4.17
CA ASN A 42 14.33 -14.62 -4.37
C ASN A 42 13.79 -13.77 -5.54
N GLY A 43 13.71 -12.46 -5.35
CA GLY A 43 13.13 -11.50 -6.30
C GLY A 43 11.61 -11.53 -6.43
N SER A 44 10.89 -12.37 -5.69
CA SER A 44 9.42 -12.44 -5.79
C SER A 44 8.73 -11.24 -5.14
N LEU A 45 7.51 -10.94 -5.61
CA LEU A 45 6.62 -9.93 -5.02
C LEU A 45 5.51 -10.64 -4.24
N LYS A 46 5.26 -10.23 -3.00
CA LYS A 46 4.28 -10.84 -2.08
C LYS A 46 3.23 -9.85 -1.64
N ALA A 47 2.03 -10.34 -1.37
CA ALA A 47 0.95 -9.53 -0.85
C ALA A 47 1.23 -9.16 0.61
N ALA A 48 0.94 -7.92 0.97
CA ALA A 48 0.97 -7.49 2.36
C ALA A 48 -0.07 -8.24 3.21
N GLY A 49 0.21 -8.33 4.50
CA GLY A 49 -0.50 -9.18 5.46
C GLY A 49 0.33 -10.40 5.86
N TYR A 50 -0.36 -11.50 6.12
CA TYR A 50 0.23 -12.79 6.49
C TYR A 50 0.79 -13.52 5.27
N MET A 51 2.03 -14.02 5.40
CA MET A 51 2.68 -14.90 4.42
C MET A 51 3.51 -15.95 5.14
N ASP A 52 3.74 -17.09 4.50
CA ASP A 52 4.62 -18.12 5.05
C ASP A 52 6.06 -17.94 4.55
N ILE A 53 7.02 -18.10 5.46
CA ILE A 53 8.42 -18.36 5.17
C ILE A 53 8.65 -19.84 5.44
N THR A 54 9.13 -20.58 4.45
CA THR A 54 9.39 -22.03 4.53
C THR A 54 10.80 -22.35 4.05
N TRP A 55 11.39 -23.42 4.57
CA TRP A 55 12.75 -23.84 4.23
C TRP A 55 12.87 -25.36 4.27
N GLU A 56 13.95 -25.88 3.69
CA GLU A 56 14.27 -27.31 3.75
C GLU A 56 14.79 -27.70 5.13
N ASP A 57 14.55 -28.94 5.53
CA ASP A 57 15.03 -29.48 6.81
C ASP A 57 16.56 -29.67 6.78
N ALA A 58 17.28 -29.07 7.74
CA ALA A 58 18.72 -29.22 7.89
C ALA A 58 19.14 -30.55 8.55
N SER A 59 18.20 -31.44 8.91
CA SER A 59 18.49 -32.73 9.55
C SER A 59 19.34 -33.67 8.69
N ALA A 60 19.33 -33.49 7.37
CA ALA A 60 20.25 -34.19 6.46
C ALA A 60 21.72 -33.75 6.60
N ILE A 61 21.97 -32.57 7.19
CA ILE A 61 23.30 -32.06 7.50
C ILE A 61 23.74 -32.55 8.89
N LYS A 62 22.89 -32.32 9.90
CA LYS A 62 23.13 -32.69 11.31
C LYS A 62 21.84 -32.60 12.13
N ALA A 63 21.78 -33.28 13.28
CA ALA A 63 20.66 -33.20 14.23
C ALA A 63 20.34 -31.75 14.65
N VAL A 64 19.17 -31.27 14.25
CA VAL A 64 18.70 -29.89 14.47
C VAL A 64 18.04 -29.77 15.85
N LYS A 65 18.51 -28.81 16.64
CA LYS A 65 17.87 -28.42 17.90
C LYS A 65 16.67 -27.50 17.65
N ASN A 66 16.85 -26.47 16.82
CA ASN A 66 15.81 -25.55 16.38
C ASN A 66 16.32 -24.67 15.21
N TYR A 67 15.42 -23.84 14.68
CA TYR A 67 15.67 -22.85 13.66
C TYR A 67 15.39 -21.45 14.20
N ASP A 68 16.24 -20.50 13.84
CA ASP A 68 16.03 -19.07 14.02
C ASP A 68 15.78 -18.39 12.67
N VAL A 69 14.63 -17.74 12.54
CA VAL A 69 14.23 -17.03 11.32
C VAL A 69 14.48 -15.54 11.50
N PHE A 70 15.23 -14.95 10.58
CA PHE A 70 15.56 -13.54 10.59
C PHE A 70 14.89 -12.82 9.43
N VAL A 71 14.25 -11.69 9.71
CA VAL A 71 13.67 -10.81 8.69
C VAL A 71 14.12 -9.37 8.94
N ASP A 72 14.68 -8.74 7.91
CA ASP A 72 15.15 -7.34 7.91
C ASP A 72 16.14 -7.02 9.04
N GLY A 73 16.97 -7.99 9.41
CA GLY A 73 17.98 -7.90 10.46
C GLY A 73 17.43 -8.06 11.89
N SER A 74 16.22 -8.59 12.05
CA SER A 74 15.68 -8.96 13.37
C SER A 74 15.31 -10.44 13.41
N LEU A 75 15.58 -11.09 14.55
CA LEU A 75 15.02 -12.40 14.86
C LEU A 75 13.49 -12.29 14.97
N VAL A 76 12.76 -12.94 14.08
CA VAL A 76 11.29 -12.95 14.09
C VAL A 76 10.72 -14.17 14.79
N LYS A 77 11.42 -15.31 14.76
CA LYS A 77 10.95 -16.56 15.36
C LYS A 77 12.09 -17.52 15.65
N THR A 78 11.99 -18.23 16.77
CA THR A 78 12.69 -19.50 17.03
C THR A 78 11.66 -20.62 17.00
N THR A 79 11.91 -21.72 16.28
CA THR A 79 10.95 -22.81 16.09
C THR A 79 11.65 -24.14 15.77
N THR A 80 10.98 -25.27 16.01
CA THR A 80 11.42 -26.59 15.52
C THR A 80 10.82 -26.95 14.17
N ASP A 81 9.79 -26.24 13.73
CA ASP A 81 9.14 -26.44 12.43
C ASP A 81 9.98 -25.84 11.29
N THR A 82 9.80 -26.33 10.07
CA THR A 82 10.43 -25.78 8.84
C THR A 82 9.60 -24.66 8.17
N LYS A 83 8.80 -23.98 8.99
CA LYS A 83 7.83 -22.97 8.58
C LYS A 83 7.70 -21.91 9.66
N CYS A 84 7.55 -20.66 9.24
CA CYS A 84 7.12 -19.55 10.09
C CYS A 84 6.12 -18.67 9.34
N GLU A 85 5.00 -18.31 9.99
CA GLU A 85 4.13 -17.26 9.48
C GLU A 85 4.72 -15.89 9.82
N PHE A 86 4.78 -15.00 8.85
CA PHE A 86 5.30 -13.64 8.95
C PHE A 86 4.22 -12.64 8.53
N TYR A 87 4.10 -11.54 9.27
CA TYR A 87 3.13 -10.48 9.01
C TYR A 87 3.83 -9.15 8.75
N THR A 88 3.49 -8.48 7.64
CA THR A 88 3.94 -7.11 7.37
C THR A 88 2.99 -6.37 6.45
N THR A 89 2.82 -5.07 6.69
CA THR A 89 2.15 -4.12 5.77
C THR A 89 3.12 -3.11 5.16
N LYS A 90 4.42 -3.31 5.36
CA LYS A 90 5.48 -2.43 4.85
C LYS A 90 5.66 -2.68 3.36
N VAL A 91 5.35 -1.67 2.54
CA VAL A 91 5.57 -1.72 1.08
C VAL A 91 7.04 -1.43 0.79
N ASN A 92 7.85 -2.47 0.93
CA ASN A 92 9.31 -2.41 0.86
C ASN A 92 9.86 -3.70 0.24
N PHE A 93 11.14 -3.67 -0.11
CA PHE A 93 11.91 -4.89 -0.26
C PHE A 93 12.29 -5.39 1.13
N HIS A 94 12.22 -6.69 1.32
CA HIS A 94 12.49 -7.39 2.57
C HIS A 94 13.59 -8.41 2.34
N LYS A 95 14.34 -8.70 3.41
CA LYS A 95 15.38 -9.72 3.42
C LYS A 95 15.06 -10.77 4.47
N THR A 96 15.20 -12.04 4.12
CA THR A 96 15.01 -13.15 5.07
C THR A 96 16.10 -14.20 4.92
N TRP A 97 16.51 -14.79 6.03
CA TRP A 97 17.42 -15.93 6.10
C TRP A 97 17.14 -16.74 7.37
N VAL A 98 17.54 -18.01 7.36
CA VAL A 98 17.30 -18.94 8.47
C VAL A 98 18.63 -19.50 8.96
N ARG A 99 18.79 -19.56 10.29
CA ARG A 99 19.86 -20.28 10.97
C ARG A 99 19.31 -21.59 11.52
N ALA A 100 19.89 -22.72 11.13
CA ALA A 100 19.74 -23.99 11.83
C ALA A 100 20.74 -24.02 12.99
N ASN A 101 20.24 -24.21 14.22
CA ASN A 101 21.07 -24.45 15.39
C ASN A 101 21.07 -25.96 15.67
N PHE A 102 22.25 -26.57 15.73
CA PHE A 102 22.39 -28.01 15.96
C PHE A 102 22.57 -28.36 17.44
N GLU A 103 22.35 -29.62 17.79
CA GLU A 103 22.47 -30.09 19.19
C GLU A 103 23.89 -29.97 19.75
N ASP A 104 24.91 -30.07 18.91
CA ASP A 104 26.32 -29.92 19.29
C ASP A 104 26.78 -28.45 19.48
N GLY A 105 25.86 -27.49 19.31
CA GLY A 105 26.11 -26.06 19.45
C GLY A 105 26.66 -25.37 18.20
N THR A 106 26.87 -26.10 17.09
CA THR A 106 27.24 -25.51 15.79
C THR A 106 26.00 -24.99 15.04
N ASN A 107 26.22 -24.13 14.04
CA ASN A 107 25.15 -23.51 13.26
C ASN A 107 25.37 -23.66 11.75
N HIS A 108 24.28 -23.69 10.99
CA HIS A 108 24.30 -23.57 9.53
C HIS A 108 23.25 -22.56 9.05
N TYR A 109 23.45 -21.96 7.88
CA TYR A 109 22.69 -20.79 7.44
C TYR A 109 22.19 -20.96 6.01
N THR A 110 20.95 -20.55 5.73
CA THR A 110 20.48 -20.42 4.35
C THR A 110 21.14 -19.21 3.68
N VAL A 111 21.15 -19.17 2.36
CA VAL A 111 21.37 -17.91 1.62
C VAL A 111 20.28 -16.89 1.97
N THR A 112 20.60 -15.60 1.91
CA THR A 112 19.59 -14.54 2.05
C THR A 112 18.65 -14.49 0.84
N VAL A 113 17.35 -14.53 1.11
CA VAL A 113 16.30 -14.31 0.12
C VAL A 113 15.79 -12.88 0.20
N ASN A 114 15.75 -12.19 -0.94
CA ASN A 114 15.15 -10.87 -1.10
C ASN A 114 13.76 -10.99 -1.73
N PHE A 115 12.78 -10.25 -1.23
CA PHE A 115 11.42 -10.22 -1.82
C PHE A 115 10.78 -8.86 -1.64
N GLY A 116 9.91 -8.45 -2.55
CA GLY A 116 9.10 -7.24 -2.42
C GLY A 116 7.78 -7.53 -1.71
N VAL A 117 7.21 -6.54 -1.02
CA VAL A 117 5.86 -6.59 -0.46
C VAL A 117 5.01 -5.45 -1.03
N THR A 118 3.81 -5.75 -1.51
CA THR A 118 2.86 -4.77 -2.04
C THR A 118 1.46 -4.98 -1.48
N LYS A 119 0.69 -3.90 -1.35
CA LYS A 119 -0.75 -3.97 -1.00
C LYS A 119 -1.63 -4.18 -2.23
N LYS A 120 -1.08 -4.01 -3.43
CA LYS A 120 -1.82 -3.98 -4.69
C LYS A 120 -2.34 -5.35 -5.09
N GLY A 121 -3.65 -5.39 -5.31
CA GLY A 121 -4.38 -6.51 -5.85
C GLY A 121 -5.24 -6.13 -7.04
N LEU A 122 -5.95 -7.13 -7.54
CA LEU A 122 -6.87 -7.00 -8.66
C LEU A 122 -8.13 -7.83 -8.45
N ALA A 123 -9.29 -7.20 -8.61
CA ALA A 123 -10.58 -7.84 -8.78
C ALA A 123 -10.80 -8.05 -10.29
N THR A 124 -10.88 -9.30 -10.74
CA THR A 124 -11.06 -9.56 -12.18
C THR A 124 -11.63 -10.93 -12.45
N GLU A 125 -12.37 -11.05 -13.55
CA GLU A 125 -12.86 -12.31 -14.09
C GLU A 125 -12.65 -12.39 -15.62
N PRO A 126 -12.98 -13.50 -16.31
CA PRO A 126 -12.69 -13.67 -17.73
C PRO A 126 -13.29 -12.60 -18.64
N ASN A 127 -14.54 -12.18 -18.39
CA ASN A 127 -15.20 -11.12 -19.17
C ASN A 127 -14.55 -9.73 -18.93
N MET A 128 -13.70 -9.60 -17.90
CA MET A 128 -12.91 -8.42 -17.56
C MET A 128 -11.51 -8.45 -18.16
N GLY A 129 -11.23 -9.35 -19.10
CA GLY A 129 -9.95 -9.39 -19.81
C GLY A 129 -8.76 -9.85 -18.95
N CYS A 130 -9.01 -10.63 -17.89
CA CYS A 130 -7.95 -11.13 -17.00
C CYS A 130 -6.85 -11.90 -17.75
N TRP A 131 -7.16 -12.49 -18.91
CA TRP A 131 -6.21 -13.22 -19.74
C TRP A 131 -5.30 -12.34 -20.60
N ASN A 132 -5.65 -11.07 -20.78
CA ASN A 132 -4.95 -10.16 -21.68
C ASN A 132 -3.96 -9.26 -20.92
N ILE A 133 -4.02 -9.22 -19.59
CA ILE A 133 -3.22 -8.30 -18.77
C ILE A 133 -1.93 -8.94 -18.25
N ASN A 134 -0.89 -8.11 -18.13
CA ASN A 134 0.33 -8.48 -17.44
C ASN A 134 0.28 -8.00 -15.98
N THR A 135 -0.13 -8.89 -15.08
CA THR A 135 -0.22 -8.63 -13.63
C THR A 135 1.12 -8.28 -12.99
N LYS A 136 2.24 -8.78 -13.54
CA LYS A 136 3.60 -8.48 -13.06
C LYS A 136 3.99 -7.04 -13.34
N GLU A 137 3.72 -6.55 -14.55
CA GLU A 137 3.95 -5.13 -14.92
C GLU A 137 3.13 -4.17 -14.04
N MET A 138 1.95 -4.61 -13.61
CA MET A 138 1.09 -3.84 -12.71
C MET A 138 1.52 -3.89 -11.24
N GLY A 139 2.50 -4.71 -10.88
CA GLY A 139 2.96 -4.89 -9.49
C GLY A 139 1.89 -5.49 -8.59
N ILE A 140 1.07 -6.40 -9.12
CA ILE A 140 0.01 -7.10 -8.41
C ILE A 140 0.60 -8.30 -7.67
N ALA A 141 0.18 -8.53 -6.42
CA ALA A 141 0.60 -9.72 -5.66
C ALA A 141 -0.56 -10.59 -5.14
N TRP A 142 -1.80 -10.10 -5.26
CA TRP A 142 -2.99 -10.87 -4.92
C TRP A 142 -4.16 -10.54 -5.85
N TYR A 143 -5.15 -11.42 -5.92
CA TYR A 143 -6.37 -11.20 -6.67
C TYR A 143 -7.54 -11.97 -6.07
N TYR A 144 -8.75 -11.55 -6.45
CA TYR A 144 -9.97 -12.31 -6.25
C TYR A 144 -10.87 -12.12 -7.48
N ASN A 145 -11.92 -12.93 -7.59
CA ASN A 145 -12.79 -12.97 -8.77
C ASN A 145 -14.25 -13.23 -8.42
N TRP A 146 -14.68 -12.81 -7.21
CA TRP A 146 -16.01 -13.06 -6.65
C TRP A 146 -16.42 -14.53 -6.52
N GLY A 147 -15.55 -15.47 -6.91
CA GLY A 147 -15.85 -16.88 -6.99
C GLY A 147 -14.90 -17.75 -6.17
N ARG A 148 -14.69 -18.98 -6.65
CA ARG A 148 -13.91 -20.02 -5.97
C ARG A 148 -12.73 -20.54 -6.79
N GLY A 149 -12.82 -20.48 -8.11
CA GLY A 149 -11.80 -21.03 -9.00
C GLY A 149 -10.59 -20.11 -9.10
N THR A 150 -9.41 -20.62 -8.78
CA THR A 150 -8.15 -19.89 -8.98
C THR A 150 -7.74 -19.87 -10.46
N TYR A 151 -7.04 -18.81 -10.87
CA TYR A 151 -6.41 -18.67 -12.18
C TYR A 151 -4.95 -19.15 -12.21
N LYS A 152 -4.48 -19.85 -11.17
CA LYS A 152 -3.07 -20.28 -11.05
C LYS A 152 -2.55 -21.18 -12.16
N SER A 153 -3.41 -21.78 -12.99
CA SER A 153 -2.99 -22.46 -14.23
C SER A 153 -2.41 -21.50 -15.27
N ASN A 154 -2.74 -20.20 -15.19
CA ASN A 154 -2.16 -19.14 -16.00
C ASN A 154 -0.87 -18.62 -15.36
N GLN A 155 0.19 -18.52 -16.18
CA GLN A 155 1.52 -18.05 -15.77
C GLN A 155 1.53 -16.65 -15.11
N MET A 156 0.59 -15.77 -15.44
CA MET A 156 0.47 -14.43 -14.84
C MET A 156 -0.14 -14.46 -13.44
N TYR A 157 -0.84 -15.53 -13.07
CA TYR A 157 -1.52 -15.67 -11.79
C TYR A 157 -0.90 -16.74 -10.88
N LYS A 158 -0.04 -17.61 -11.41
CA LYS A 158 0.53 -18.76 -10.68
C LYS A 158 1.19 -18.39 -9.36
N ASP A 159 1.88 -17.25 -9.31
CA ASP A 159 2.66 -16.79 -8.17
C ASP A 159 1.89 -15.78 -7.30
N LEU A 160 0.68 -15.39 -7.75
CA LEU A 160 -0.19 -14.47 -7.02
C LEU A 160 -0.98 -15.21 -5.95
N GLU A 161 -1.24 -14.53 -4.84
CA GLU A 161 -2.16 -15.02 -3.84
C GLU A 161 -3.60 -14.91 -4.36
N TYR A 162 -4.33 -16.02 -4.34
CA TYR A 162 -5.76 -16.03 -4.62
C TYR A 162 -6.52 -15.93 -3.30
N VAL A 163 -7.48 -15.01 -3.22
CA VAL A 163 -8.35 -14.85 -2.04
C VAL A 163 -9.78 -15.23 -2.43
N PRO A 164 -10.34 -16.33 -1.90
CA PRO A 164 -11.71 -16.74 -2.20
C PRO A 164 -12.74 -15.80 -1.55
N MET A 165 -13.96 -15.84 -2.08
CA MET A 165 -15.10 -15.08 -1.56
C MET A 165 -16.33 -15.98 -1.41
N ILE A 166 -17.09 -15.77 -0.33
CA ILE A 166 -18.47 -16.27 -0.25
C ILE A 166 -19.38 -15.12 -0.69
N TRP A 167 -19.67 -15.05 -1.98
CA TRP A 167 -20.34 -13.89 -2.59
C TRP A 167 -21.73 -13.65 -2.02
N GLY A 168 -22.56 -14.70 -1.87
CA GLY A 168 -23.96 -14.55 -1.47
C GLY A 168 -24.69 -15.84 -1.10
N ASP A 169 -23.99 -16.89 -0.69
CA ASP A 169 -24.64 -18.15 -0.32
C ASP A 169 -25.35 -18.03 1.03
N THR A 170 -26.64 -18.33 1.07
CA THR A 170 -27.45 -18.27 2.30
C THR A 170 -27.67 -19.64 2.96
N ASN A 171 -27.22 -20.73 2.34
CA ASN A 171 -27.27 -22.06 2.92
C ASN A 171 -26.05 -22.33 3.82
N VAL A 172 -26.31 -22.68 5.09
CA VAL A 172 -25.27 -22.91 6.11
C VAL A 172 -24.28 -24.02 5.72
N ALA A 173 -24.77 -25.14 5.18
CA ALA A 173 -23.90 -26.25 4.78
C ALA A 173 -22.98 -25.83 3.62
N THR A 174 -23.51 -25.03 2.68
CA THR A 174 -22.71 -24.45 1.59
C THR A 174 -21.66 -23.48 2.12
N ILE A 175 -22.00 -22.56 3.04
CA ILE A 175 -21.04 -21.65 3.68
C ILE A 175 -19.90 -22.44 4.33
N ARG A 176 -20.22 -23.41 5.20
CA ARG A 176 -19.23 -24.24 5.89
C ARG A 176 -18.33 -25.01 4.93
N SER A 177 -18.91 -25.60 3.87
CA SER A 177 -18.14 -26.27 2.82
C SER A 177 -17.19 -25.32 2.10
N LYS A 178 -17.63 -24.09 1.80
CA LYS A 178 -16.79 -23.07 1.17
C LYS A 178 -15.63 -22.63 2.08
N MET A 179 -15.91 -22.41 3.37
CA MET A 179 -14.88 -22.10 4.38
C MET A 179 -13.84 -23.22 4.49
N GLN A 180 -14.30 -24.48 4.61
CA GLN A 180 -13.39 -25.63 4.70
C GLN A 180 -12.56 -25.83 3.44
N ASN A 181 -13.13 -25.61 2.25
CA ASN A 181 -12.37 -25.69 1.01
C ASN A 181 -11.29 -24.62 0.92
N ALA A 182 -11.57 -23.37 1.34
CA ALA A 182 -10.56 -22.31 1.39
C ALA A 182 -9.37 -22.69 2.30
N ILE A 183 -9.65 -23.32 3.45
CA ILE A 183 -8.62 -23.84 4.36
C ILE A 183 -7.82 -24.97 3.71
N ASN A 184 -8.49 -25.93 3.06
CA ASN A 184 -7.83 -27.04 2.38
C ASN A 184 -6.92 -26.55 1.24
N GLU A 185 -7.30 -25.46 0.57
CA GLU A 185 -6.51 -24.76 -0.44
C GLU A 185 -5.41 -23.87 0.16
N LYS A 186 -5.23 -23.90 1.48
CA LYS A 186 -4.23 -23.14 2.25
C LYS A 186 -4.40 -21.62 2.12
N SER A 187 -5.63 -21.14 1.90
CA SER A 187 -5.93 -19.71 1.88
C SER A 187 -5.75 -19.11 3.28
N LYS A 188 -5.02 -18.00 3.37
CA LYS A 188 -4.86 -17.23 4.62
C LYS A 188 -6.09 -16.39 4.95
N TYR A 189 -6.82 -15.99 3.91
CA TYR A 189 -7.91 -15.04 3.97
C TYR A 189 -9.12 -15.54 3.18
N ILE A 190 -10.31 -15.11 3.58
CA ILE A 190 -11.54 -15.26 2.81
C ILE A 190 -12.38 -13.98 2.93
N LEU A 191 -12.96 -13.54 1.82
CA LEU A 191 -13.86 -12.39 1.78
C LEU A 191 -15.30 -12.84 2.09
N GLY A 192 -16.00 -12.05 2.90
CA GLY A 192 -17.43 -12.21 3.16
C GLY A 192 -18.31 -11.82 1.97
N PHE A 193 -19.60 -11.62 2.24
CA PHE A 193 -20.60 -11.33 1.20
C PHE A 193 -20.29 -10.07 0.39
N ASN A 194 -20.63 -10.12 -0.90
CA ASN A 194 -20.47 -9.01 -1.84
C ASN A 194 -21.75 -8.17 -1.88
N GLU A 195 -21.66 -6.92 -1.45
CA GLU A 195 -22.72 -5.90 -1.54
C GLU A 195 -24.12 -6.46 -1.22
N PRO A 196 -24.33 -7.02 -0.02
CA PRO A 196 -25.62 -7.59 0.35
C PRO A 196 -26.74 -6.54 0.38
N ASP A 197 -26.41 -5.26 0.50
CA ASP A 197 -27.32 -4.12 0.48
C ASP A 197 -27.91 -3.79 -0.89
N ILE A 198 -27.41 -4.39 -1.99
CA ILE A 198 -27.98 -4.18 -3.33
C ILE A 198 -28.28 -5.51 -4.02
N SER A 199 -29.47 -5.64 -4.60
CA SER A 199 -29.93 -6.83 -5.32
C SER A 199 -29.71 -6.77 -6.84
N ASN A 200 -29.32 -5.60 -7.36
CA ASN A 200 -29.09 -5.33 -8.77
C ASN A 200 -27.66 -4.80 -8.96
N SER A 201 -27.07 -4.99 -10.14
CA SER A 201 -25.72 -4.53 -10.50
C SER A 201 -24.55 -5.36 -9.95
N GLY A 202 -24.78 -6.63 -9.60
CA GLY A 202 -23.71 -7.56 -9.19
C GLY A 202 -23.53 -7.73 -7.68
N GLY A 203 -24.39 -7.11 -6.85
CA GLY A 203 -24.50 -7.38 -5.42
C GLY A 203 -25.34 -8.62 -5.09
N SER A 204 -25.14 -9.16 -3.89
CA SER A 204 -25.79 -10.40 -3.43
C SER A 204 -27.23 -10.22 -2.95
N GLY A 205 -27.66 -8.99 -2.64
CA GLY A 205 -29.04 -8.68 -2.29
C GLY A 205 -29.58 -9.42 -1.06
N ILE A 206 -28.71 -9.79 -0.13
CA ILE A 206 -29.08 -10.53 1.08
C ILE A 206 -29.53 -9.55 2.16
N PRO A 207 -30.73 -9.72 2.75
CA PRO A 207 -31.16 -8.89 3.88
C PRO A 207 -30.12 -8.86 5.02
N ASN A 208 -29.87 -7.68 5.59
CA ASN A 208 -28.85 -7.50 6.62
C ASN A 208 -29.06 -8.42 7.83
N SER A 209 -30.30 -8.66 8.22
CA SER A 209 -30.65 -9.61 9.30
C SER A 209 -30.21 -11.05 8.99
N THR A 210 -30.34 -11.48 7.75
CA THR A 210 -29.85 -12.79 7.29
C THR A 210 -28.33 -12.84 7.29
N VAL A 211 -27.66 -11.76 6.84
CA VAL A 211 -26.19 -11.65 6.91
C VAL A 211 -25.70 -11.79 8.35
N ILE A 212 -26.31 -11.06 9.29
CA ILE A 212 -25.99 -11.14 10.73
C ILE A 212 -26.24 -12.55 11.27
N GLY A 213 -27.38 -13.16 10.95
CA GLY A 213 -27.75 -14.50 11.42
C GLY A 213 -26.83 -15.61 10.89
N LEU A 214 -26.26 -15.46 9.70
CA LEU A 214 -25.34 -16.42 9.10
C LEU A 214 -23.88 -16.20 9.52
N TRP A 215 -23.51 -15.01 9.99
CA TRP A 215 -22.13 -14.66 10.30
C TRP A 215 -21.42 -15.59 11.30
N PRO A 216 -22.09 -16.11 12.35
CA PRO A 216 -21.46 -17.09 13.25
C PRO A 216 -20.84 -18.29 12.52
N HIS A 217 -21.45 -18.74 11.41
CA HIS A 217 -20.95 -19.88 10.62
C HIS A 217 -19.67 -19.57 9.81
N PHE A 218 -19.39 -18.30 9.54
CA PHE A 218 -18.07 -17.89 9.03
C PHE A 218 -17.03 -17.96 10.15
N MET A 219 -17.40 -17.44 11.32
CA MET A 219 -16.46 -17.28 12.44
C MET A 219 -16.10 -18.59 13.15
N GLU A 220 -16.85 -19.68 12.91
CA GLU A 220 -16.49 -21.08 13.28
C GLU A 220 -15.07 -21.51 12.81
N PHE A 221 -14.52 -20.82 11.80
CA PHE A 221 -13.23 -21.15 11.17
C PHE A 221 -12.14 -20.10 11.41
N SER A 222 -12.44 -19.04 12.18
CA SER A 222 -11.57 -17.86 12.33
C SER A 222 -10.23 -18.13 13.04
N ASP A 223 -10.09 -19.31 13.66
CA ASP A 223 -8.85 -19.84 14.22
C ASP A 223 -7.87 -20.33 13.14
N ARG A 224 -8.37 -20.67 11.95
CA ARG A 224 -7.61 -21.28 10.83
C ARG A 224 -7.53 -20.40 9.59
N ILE A 225 -8.46 -19.47 9.41
CA ILE A 225 -8.50 -18.53 8.27
C ILE A 225 -9.00 -17.17 8.71
N LYS A 226 -8.48 -16.09 8.12
CA LYS A 226 -8.94 -14.73 8.41
C LYS A 226 -10.20 -14.39 7.61
N VAL A 227 -11.25 -13.97 8.32
CA VAL A 227 -12.56 -13.67 7.75
C VAL A 227 -12.76 -12.15 7.62
N GLY A 228 -12.84 -11.69 6.38
CA GLY A 228 -13.16 -10.31 6.05
C GLY A 228 -14.66 -10.06 6.16
N SER A 229 -15.06 -8.90 6.69
CA SER A 229 -16.47 -8.48 6.72
C SER A 229 -17.13 -8.59 5.34
N PRO A 230 -18.46 -8.59 5.26
CA PRO A 230 -19.14 -8.29 4.00
C PRO A 230 -18.65 -6.92 3.49
N ALA A 231 -18.57 -6.77 2.17
CA ALA A 231 -18.22 -5.53 1.51
C ALA A 231 -19.52 -4.88 1.01
N TYR A 232 -20.10 -3.98 1.80
CA TYR A 232 -21.32 -3.25 1.44
C TYR A 232 -21.05 -2.20 0.36
N ALA A 233 -22.02 -1.95 -0.52
CA ALA A 233 -21.93 -0.89 -1.53
C ALA A 233 -21.92 0.50 -0.86
N ILE A 234 -22.67 0.64 0.24
CA ILE A 234 -22.59 1.76 1.15
C ILE A 234 -21.42 1.54 2.13
N TRP A 235 -20.33 2.28 1.94
CA TRP A 235 -19.11 2.12 2.74
C TRP A 235 -19.32 2.45 4.23
N PRO A 236 -18.46 1.94 5.15
CA PRO A 236 -18.68 1.98 6.59
C PRO A 236 -18.90 3.36 7.23
N THR A 237 -18.47 4.44 6.56
CA THR A 237 -18.55 5.82 7.05
C THR A 237 -19.55 6.69 6.28
N ALA A 238 -20.30 6.10 5.33
CA ALA A 238 -21.28 6.82 4.54
C ALA A 238 -22.49 7.24 5.39
N ASP A 239 -22.96 6.35 6.25
CA ASP A 239 -24.08 6.57 7.16
C ASP A 239 -23.94 5.75 8.45
N ASN A 240 -24.99 5.73 9.28
CA ASN A 240 -25.06 4.97 10.51
C ASN A 240 -25.99 3.74 10.39
N SER A 241 -26.19 3.19 9.18
CA SER A 241 -27.21 2.17 8.90
C SER A 241 -26.61 0.77 8.71
N THR A 242 -26.54 0.25 7.48
CA THR A 242 -26.41 -1.18 7.18
C THR A 242 -25.10 -1.80 7.67
N PHE A 243 -23.95 -1.20 7.36
CA PHE A 243 -22.66 -1.70 7.83
C PHE A 243 -22.50 -1.56 9.36
N PRO A 244 -22.80 -0.40 9.99
CA PRO A 244 -22.81 -0.28 11.45
C PRO A 244 -23.78 -1.23 12.17
N GLU A 245 -24.96 -1.49 11.61
CA GLU A 245 -25.92 -2.47 12.12
C GLU A 245 -25.33 -3.88 12.06
N PHE A 246 -24.72 -4.27 10.93
CA PHE A 246 -24.02 -5.55 10.82
C PHE A 246 -22.93 -5.68 11.89
N MET A 247 -22.03 -4.70 12.00
CA MET A 247 -20.94 -4.72 12.96
C MET A 247 -21.45 -4.79 14.41
N THR A 248 -22.56 -4.11 14.72
CA THR A 248 -23.21 -4.19 16.03
C THR A 248 -23.81 -5.58 16.26
N GLY A 249 -24.54 -6.12 15.29
CA GLY A 249 -25.21 -7.42 15.37
C GLY A 249 -24.24 -8.59 15.51
N VAL A 250 -23.03 -8.48 14.96
CA VAL A 250 -21.97 -9.49 15.11
C VAL A 250 -20.96 -9.14 16.22
N ASN A 251 -21.23 -8.10 17.02
CA ASN A 251 -20.36 -7.64 18.11
C ASN A 251 -18.90 -7.39 17.67
N ASN A 252 -18.72 -6.73 16.52
CA ASN A 252 -17.44 -6.47 15.85
C ASN A 252 -16.59 -7.73 15.57
N ASN A 253 -17.21 -8.92 15.52
CA ASN A 253 -16.55 -10.20 15.31
C ASN A 253 -16.22 -10.45 13.83
N VAL A 254 -15.24 -9.73 13.33
CA VAL A 254 -14.59 -9.91 12.03
C VAL A 254 -13.07 -9.81 12.23
N ASP A 255 -12.27 -10.45 11.37
CA ASP A 255 -10.81 -10.30 11.42
C ASP A 255 -10.36 -9.00 10.76
N PHE A 256 -10.98 -8.62 9.65
CA PHE A 256 -10.69 -7.38 8.91
C PHE A 256 -11.94 -6.84 8.21
N ILE A 257 -11.90 -5.56 7.80
CA ILE A 257 -13.02 -4.88 7.15
C ILE A 257 -12.76 -4.74 5.66
N CYS A 258 -13.68 -5.27 4.86
CA CYS A 258 -13.74 -5.08 3.42
C CYS A 258 -14.56 -3.83 3.08
N ILE A 259 -14.05 -2.99 2.19
CA ILE A 259 -14.70 -1.74 1.80
C ILE A 259 -14.81 -1.67 0.28
N HIS A 260 -16.03 -1.43 -0.20
CA HIS A 260 -16.30 -0.92 -1.54
C HIS A 260 -16.52 0.60 -1.48
N CYS A 261 -15.92 1.38 -2.37
CA CYS A 261 -16.16 2.83 -2.38
C CYS A 261 -16.03 3.45 -3.78
N TYR A 262 -17.16 3.96 -4.28
CA TYR A 262 -17.31 4.61 -5.59
C TYR A 262 -17.96 6.00 -5.43
N PRO A 263 -17.22 7.03 -5.02
CA PRO A 263 -17.83 8.30 -4.64
C PRO A 263 -18.22 9.12 -5.89
N GLY A 264 -19.53 9.28 -6.13
CA GLY A 264 -20.06 9.91 -7.34
C GLY A 264 -19.90 11.44 -7.47
N ASN A 265 -19.48 12.13 -6.40
CA ASN A 265 -19.32 13.60 -6.37
C ASN A 265 -17.88 14.06 -6.64
N TRP A 266 -17.02 13.19 -7.18
CA TRP A 266 -15.61 13.49 -7.43
C TRP A 266 -15.19 13.03 -8.83
N ASN A 267 -14.39 13.87 -9.51
CA ASN A 267 -13.81 13.55 -10.82
C ASN A 267 -12.32 13.15 -10.72
N GLY A 268 -11.91 12.57 -9.59
CA GLY A 268 -10.52 12.20 -9.30
C GLY A 268 -9.67 13.31 -8.66
N GLY A 269 -8.35 13.22 -8.84
CA GLY A 269 -7.38 14.20 -8.35
C GLY A 269 -7.04 14.12 -6.85
N LYS A 270 -6.13 15.01 -6.42
CA LYS A 270 -5.60 15.03 -5.04
C LYS A 270 -6.68 15.24 -3.97
N GLY A 271 -7.68 16.08 -4.25
CA GLY A 271 -8.75 16.37 -3.29
C GLY A 271 -9.56 15.12 -2.93
N MET A 272 -9.88 14.31 -3.95
CA MET A 272 -10.53 13.01 -3.77
C MET A 272 -9.63 12.05 -3.00
N ALA A 273 -8.33 12.00 -3.32
CA ALA A 273 -7.37 11.17 -2.59
C ALA A 273 -7.29 11.53 -1.10
N ASP A 274 -7.13 12.82 -0.77
CA ASP A 274 -7.09 13.30 0.61
C ASP A 274 -8.40 12.96 1.35
N TRP A 275 -9.55 13.16 0.71
CA TRP A 275 -10.85 12.81 1.30
C TRP A 275 -10.98 11.29 1.52
N PHE A 276 -10.57 10.48 0.55
CA PHE A 276 -10.68 9.02 0.62
C PHE A 276 -9.83 8.47 1.76
N LEU A 277 -8.57 8.93 1.85
CA LEU A 277 -7.67 8.58 2.95
C LEU A 277 -8.28 8.97 4.31
N ASP A 278 -8.74 10.21 4.47
CA ASP A 278 -9.21 10.73 5.76
C ASP A 278 -10.59 10.18 6.19
N ASN A 279 -11.51 9.96 5.25
CA ASN A 279 -12.93 9.70 5.57
C ASN A 279 -13.33 8.24 5.34
N ILE A 280 -12.71 7.56 4.39
CA ILE A 280 -13.02 6.16 4.09
C ILE A 280 -12.08 5.26 4.90
N ILE A 281 -10.78 5.43 4.70
CA ILE A 281 -9.77 4.54 5.29
C ILE A 281 -9.57 4.85 6.78
N ASP A 282 -9.16 6.07 7.13
CA ASP A 282 -8.94 6.45 8.53
C ASP A 282 -10.26 6.42 9.31
N GLY A 283 -11.36 6.81 8.65
CA GLY A 283 -12.70 6.80 9.24
C GLY A 283 -13.12 5.41 9.69
N ALA A 284 -13.07 4.41 8.79
CA ALA A 284 -13.41 3.03 9.12
C ALA A 284 -12.48 2.46 10.22
N TYR A 285 -11.18 2.70 10.11
CA TYR A 285 -10.23 2.26 11.14
C TYR A 285 -10.51 2.90 12.51
N ASN A 286 -10.88 4.17 12.56
CA ASN A 286 -11.20 4.86 13.83
C ASN A 286 -12.50 4.38 14.47
N LEU A 287 -13.44 3.84 13.69
CA LEU A 287 -14.70 3.29 14.21
C LEU A 287 -14.50 1.90 14.80
N TYR A 288 -13.76 1.03 14.10
CA TYR A 288 -13.76 -0.40 14.41
C TYR A 288 -12.40 -0.96 14.83
N HIS A 289 -11.31 -0.22 14.60
CA HIS A 289 -9.95 -0.63 14.94
C HIS A 289 -9.54 -2.01 14.40
N LYS A 290 -10.05 -2.37 13.21
CA LYS A 290 -9.71 -3.58 12.46
C LYS A 290 -8.80 -3.25 11.26
N PRO A 291 -7.96 -4.20 10.80
CA PRO A 291 -7.30 -4.07 9.50
C PRO A 291 -8.31 -3.76 8.38
N ILE A 292 -7.88 -2.97 7.41
CA ILE A 292 -8.70 -2.47 6.31
C ILE A 292 -8.23 -3.09 5.00
N TRP A 293 -9.19 -3.60 4.24
CA TRP A 293 -9.04 -4.06 2.88
C TRP A 293 -9.98 -3.26 1.98
N LEU A 294 -9.41 -2.56 1.00
CA LEU A 294 -10.20 -1.91 -0.05
C LEU A 294 -10.41 -2.91 -1.18
N THR A 295 -11.41 -3.78 -1.06
CA THR A 295 -11.64 -4.86 -2.03
C THR A 295 -12.13 -4.32 -3.37
N GLU A 296 -12.86 -3.21 -3.37
CA GLU A 296 -13.17 -2.44 -4.57
C GLU A 296 -13.16 -0.94 -4.31
N TYR A 297 -12.57 -0.19 -5.22
CA TYR A 297 -12.75 1.26 -5.24
C TYR A 297 -12.35 1.80 -6.61
N SER A 298 -13.01 2.88 -7.03
CA SER A 298 -12.64 3.58 -8.25
C SER A 298 -13.20 5.00 -8.26
N THR A 299 -12.79 5.78 -9.24
CA THR A 299 -13.58 6.94 -9.67
C THR A 299 -14.89 6.47 -10.28
N ALA A 300 -16.00 7.16 -10.02
CA ALA A 300 -17.31 6.81 -10.55
C ALA A 300 -18.15 8.06 -10.83
N GLY A 301 -19.16 7.94 -11.69
CA GLY A 301 -20.06 9.02 -12.07
C GLY A 301 -19.74 9.65 -13.43
N ASN A 302 -20.37 10.80 -13.70
CA ASN A 302 -20.26 11.50 -14.98
C ASN A 302 -19.00 12.38 -15.04
N GLY A 303 -18.36 12.46 -16.20
CA GLY A 303 -17.19 13.34 -16.41
C GLY A 303 -15.87 12.80 -15.85
N ILE A 304 -15.79 11.50 -15.56
CA ILE A 304 -14.54 10.83 -15.21
C ILE A 304 -13.60 10.81 -16.42
N THR A 305 -12.33 11.11 -16.18
CA THR A 305 -11.28 11.16 -17.20
C THR A 305 -10.04 10.40 -16.75
N GLN A 306 -9.26 9.94 -17.71
CA GLN A 306 -8.01 9.21 -17.46
C GLN A 306 -7.05 10.04 -16.61
N ALA A 307 -6.86 11.33 -16.94
CA ALA A 307 -6.02 12.24 -16.17
C ALA A 307 -6.51 12.44 -14.72
N GLY A 308 -7.82 12.57 -14.51
CA GLY A 308 -8.43 12.72 -13.18
C GLY A 308 -8.19 11.48 -12.32
N THR A 309 -8.46 10.29 -12.87
CA THR A 309 -8.27 9.01 -12.20
C THR A 309 -6.79 8.70 -11.95
N SER A 310 -5.92 8.90 -12.93
CA SER A 310 -4.45 8.84 -12.77
C SER A 310 -3.96 9.74 -11.64
N SER A 311 -4.47 10.97 -11.56
CA SER A 311 -4.11 11.88 -10.48
C SER A 311 -4.65 11.42 -9.13
N PHE A 312 -5.82 10.79 -9.05
CA PHE A 312 -6.34 10.22 -7.81
C PHE A 312 -5.43 9.09 -7.33
N ILE A 313 -5.13 8.11 -8.19
CA ILE A 313 -4.24 6.98 -7.91
C ILE A 313 -2.87 7.46 -7.41
N LYS A 314 -2.27 8.42 -8.13
CA LYS A 314 -0.95 8.99 -7.79
C LYS A 314 -0.84 9.51 -6.35
N TYR A 315 -1.91 10.14 -5.84
CA TYR A 315 -1.90 10.69 -4.48
C TYR A 315 -2.45 9.72 -3.44
N LEU A 316 -3.30 8.77 -3.86
CA LEU A 316 -3.91 7.79 -2.97
C LEU A 316 -2.91 6.70 -2.56
N LEU A 317 -2.24 6.05 -3.52
CA LEU A 317 -1.46 4.83 -3.24
C LEU A 317 -0.33 5.05 -2.23
N PRO A 318 0.50 6.11 -2.32
CA PRO A 318 1.49 6.38 -1.28
C PRO A 318 0.85 6.63 0.10
N GLY A 319 -0.33 7.23 0.13
CA GLY A 319 -1.08 7.43 1.37
C GLY A 319 -1.63 6.13 1.96
N ILE A 320 -2.01 5.16 1.11
CA ILE A 320 -2.38 3.81 1.55
C ILE A 320 -1.17 3.08 2.14
N ASP A 321 0.01 3.20 1.52
CA ASP A 321 1.23 2.53 1.98
C ASP A 321 1.68 3.02 3.35
N GLU A 322 1.52 4.32 3.64
CA GLU A 322 1.84 4.92 4.95
C GLU A 322 0.97 4.40 6.11
N ARG A 323 -0.16 3.75 5.82
CA ARG A 323 -1.13 3.28 6.83
C ARG A 323 -0.92 1.82 7.15
N GLU A 324 -0.33 1.56 8.32
CA GLU A 324 0.00 0.20 8.78
C GLU A 324 -1.23 -0.71 8.94
N TYR A 325 -2.41 -0.14 9.15
CA TYR A 325 -3.68 -0.86 9.29
C TYR A 325 -4.39 -1.10 7.96
N VAL A 326 -3.84 -0.65 6.82
CA VAL A 326 -4.32 -1.09 5.50
C VAL A 326 -3.42 -2.23 5.05
N GLU A 327 -4.00 -3.40 4.83
CA GLU A 327 -3.27 -4.58 4.38
C GLU A 327 -3.32 -4.69 2.86
N ARG A 328 -4.49 -4.51 2.25
CA ARG A 328 -4.69 -4.78 0.83
C ARG A 328 -5.64 -3.81 0.17
N HIS A 329 -5.45 -3.60 -1.14
CA HIS A 329 -6.39 -2.84 -1.95
C HIS A 329 -6.45 -3.35 -3.39
N SER A 330 -7.61 -3.23 -4.02
CA SER A 330 -7.85 -3.56 -5.41
C SER A 330 -8.65 -2.43 -6.06
N PHE A 331 -7.99 -1.67 -6.94
CA PHE A 331 -8.66 -0.64 -7.72
C PHE A 331 -9.53 -1.33 -8.78
N PHE A 332 -10.84 -1.06 -8.79
CA PHE A 332 -11.76 -1.75 -9.68
C PHE A 332 -11.46 -1.40 -11.13
N SER A 333 -11.25 -2.43 -11.95
CA SER A 333 -10.40 -2.34 -13.12
C SER A 333 -11.08 -1.86 -14.40
N PHE A 334 -12.35 -1.41 -14.32
CA PHE A 334 -13.26 -0.98 -15.40
C PHE A 334 -12.66 -0.92 -16.82
N ASN A 335 -13.38 -1.44 -17.82
CA ASN A 335 -12.89 -1.43 -19.20
C ASN A 335 -12.60 0.01 -19.69
N SER A 336 -11.34 0.30 -19.98
CA SER A 336 -10.90 1.62 -20.46
C SER A 336 -11.51 2.00 -21.82
N ALA A 337 -11.97 1.01 -22.61
CA ALA A 337 -12.69 1.27 -23.86
C ALA A 337 -14.11 1.81 -23.64
N LYS A 338 -14.66 1.66 -22.42
CA LYS A 338 -16.04 2.06 -22.08
C LYS A 338 -16.11 3.13 -20.98
N PHE A 339 -15.05 3.28 -20.18
CA PHE A 339 -15.06 4.16 -19.03
C PHE A 339 -13.77 4.98 -18.93
N GLY A 340 -13.92 6.30 -18.77
CA GLY A 340 -12.82 7.26 -18.73
C GLY A 340 -11.83 7.05 -17.58
N GLY A 341 -12.21 6.34 -16.52
CA GLY A 341 -11.33 5.97 -15.40
C GLY A 341 -10.85 4.52 -15.42
N GLY A 342 -11.11 3.78 -16.51
CA GLY A 342 -10.79 2.37 -16.62
C GLY A 342 -9.29 2.09 -16.66
N LEU A 343 -8.83 0.97 -16.09
CA LEU A 343 -7.39 0.67 -15.97
C LEU A 343 -6.80 0.09 -17.25
N TYR A 344 -7.53 -0.76 -17.96
CA TYR A 344 -7.04 -1.37 -19.20
C TYR A 344 -8.18 -1.71 -20.14
N ASN A 345 -7.86 -1.88 -21.41
CA ASN A 345 -8.82 -2.36 -22.40
C ASN A 345 -8.99 -3.87 -22.22
N TYR A 346 -10.21 -4.34 -21.95
CA TYR A 346 -10.45 -5.76 -21.66
C TYR A 346 -10.11 -6.68 -22.84
N SER A 347 -10.21 -6.20 -24.08
CA SER A 347 -9.94 -7.00 -25.28
C SER A 347 -8.46 -7.10 -25.61
N THR A 348 -7.68 -6.04 -25.34
CA THR A 348 -6.25 -5.99 -25.73
C THR A 348 -5.29 -6.12 -24.56
N GLY A 349 -5.76 -5.90 -23.33
CA GLY A 349 -4.91 -5.81 -22.14
C GLY A 349 -4.10 -4.52 -22.03
N GLU A 350 -4.21 -3.61 -23.00
CA GLU A 350 -3.43 -2.37 -23.01
C GLU A 350 -3.80 -1.49 -21.81
N LEU A 351 -2.79 -1.12 -21.02
CA LEU A 351 -2.95 -0.20 -19.89
C LEU A 351 -3.27 1.21 -20.38
N SER A 352 -4.37 1.76 -19.86
CA SER A 352 -4.71 3.18 -19.99
C SER A 352 -3.72 4.07 -19.22
N GLU A 353 -3.92 5.39 -19.25
CA GLU A 353 -3.16 6.30 -18.37
C GLU A 353 -3.35 5.93 -16.89
N SER A 354 -4.59 5.64 -16.48
CA SER A 354 -4.91 5.23 -15.10
C SER A 354 -4.31 3.87 -14.77
N GLY A 355 -4.31 2.93 -15.71
CA GLY A 355 -3.62 1.64 -15.58
C GLY A 355 -2.13 1.81 -15.35
N LYS A 356 -1.47 2.65 -16.16
CA LYS A 356 -0.05 3.00 -16.00
C LYS A 356 0.21 3.68 -14.67
N ALA A 357 -0.70 4.52 -14.18
CA ALA A 357 -0.59 5.12 -12.85
C ALA A 357 -0.68 4.06 -11.74
N TYR A 358 -1.62 3.11 -11.83
CA TYR A 358 -1.78 2.01 -10.85
C TYR A 358 -0.57 1.07 -10.84
N ALA A 359 -0.02 0.78 -12.03
CA ALA A 359 1.22 0.03 -12.18
C ALA A 359 2.41 0.74 -11.54
N LYS A 360 2.52 2.06 -11.72
CA LYS A 360 3.66 2.87 -11.29
C LYS A 360 3.72 3.15 -9.79
N TYR A 361 2.61 3.50 -9.17
CA TYR A 361 2.58 3.94 -7.77
C TYR A 361 2.27 2.78 -6.82
N GLY A 362 2.64 2.92 -5.54
CA GLY A 362 2.34 1.92 -4.51
C GLY A 362 3.23 0.67 -4.57
N ASN A 363 4.49 0.82 -4.99
CA ASN A 363 5.45 -0.29 -5.13
C ASN A 363 6.60 -0.17 -4.13
N PRO A 364 7.26 -1.29 -3.77
CA PRO A 364 8.56 -1.26 -3.09
C PRO A 364 9.59 -0.40 -3.83
N GLU A 365 10.16 0.58 -3.13
CA GLU A 365 11.25 1.43 -3.67
C GLU A 365 12.57 1.25 -2.91
N LYS A 366 12.54 0.61 -1.75
CA LYS A 366 13.70 0.49 -0.85
C LYS A 366 13.58 -0.71 0.06
N TYR A 367 14.72 -1.20 0.53
CA TYR A 367 14.78 -2.22 1.58
C TYR A 367 14.28 -1.69 2.93
N TYR A 368 13.51 -2.52 3.62
CA TYR A 368 13.16 -2.32 5.02
C TYR A 368 14.30 -2.81 5.91
N LYS A 369 14.46 -2.18 7.07
CA LYS A 369 15.42 -2.57 8.10
C LYS A 369 14.77 -2.42 9.46
N SER A 370 14.67 -3.51 10.21
CA SER A 370 14.07 -3.56 11.54
C SER A 370 15.12 -3.74 12.64
N GLY A 371 16.23 -4.43 12.33
CA GLY A 371 17.33 -4.69 13.26
C GLY A 371 18.69 -4.70 12.55
N ASP A 372 19.72 -5.14 13.26
CA ASP A 372 21.12 -5.05 12.83
C ASP A 372 21.79 -6.41 12.59
N GLU A 373 21.05 -7.52 12.74
CA GLU A 373 21.55 -8.86 12.44
C GLU A 373 21.88 -9.00 10.95
N VAL A 374 23.01 -9.63 10.67
CA VAL A 374 23.52 -9.90 9.31
C VAL A 374 23.70 -11.40 9.14
N ASN A 375 23.44 -11.91 7.93
CA ASN A 375 23.64 -13.31 7.62
C ASN A 375 25.15 -13.59 7.50
N PRO A 376 25.74 -14.46 8.35
CA PRO A 376 27.17 -14.78 8.25
C PRO A 376 27.55 -15.38 6.88
N ARG A 377 26.64 -16.15 6.26
CA ARG A 377 26.86 -16.77 4.95
C ARG A 377 27.05 -15.75 3.82
N ASP A 378 26.42 -14.57 3.91
CA ASP A 378 26.55 -13.53 2.88
C ASP A 378 27.94 -12.85 2.92
N SER A 379 28.72 -13.03 3.99
CA SER A 379 30.09 -12.51 4.08
C SER A 379 31.15 -13.43 3.48
N GLU A 380 30.80 -14.70 3.22
CA GLU A 380 31.70 -15.74 2.72
C GLU A 380 31.52 -16.01 1.21
N ASP A 381 30.43 -15.54 0.60
CA ASP A 381 30.14 -15.70 -0.83
C ASP A 381 29.88 -14.33 -1.53
N PRO A 382 30.87 -13.78 -2.26
CA PRO A 382 30.75 -12.48 -2.91
C PRO A 382 29.90 -12.49 -4.19
N THR A 383 29.28 -13.62 -4.58
CA THR A 383 28.57 -13.75 -5.86
C THR A 383 27.08 -13.42 -5.85
N GLN A 384 26.52 -12.94 -4.73
CA GLN A 384 25.14 -12.48 -4.74
C GLN A 384 25.01 -11.14 -5.47
N GLU A 385 24.65 -11.20 -6.75
CA GLU A 385 24.23 -10.00 -7.47
C GLU A 385 23.08 -9.33 -6.71
N PRO A 386 23.21 -8.05 -6.32
CA PRO A 386 22.10 -7.30 -5.78
C PRO A 386 20.99 -7.27 -6.84
N PHE A 387 19.73 -7.29 -6.38
CA PHE A 387 18.58 -7.01 -7.23
C PHE A 387 18.86 -5.73 -8.03
N THR A 388 19.12 -5.87 -9.33
CA THR A 388 19.28 -4.71 -10.21
C THR A 388 18.01 -3.91 -10.12
N GLU A 389 18.14 -2.69 -9.62
CA GLU A 389 17.11 -1.67 -9.54
C GLU A 389 16.35 -1.65 -10.87
N ALA A 390 15.12 -2.17 -10.90
CA ALA A 390 14.30 -2.11 -12.10
C ALA A 390 14.17 -0.63 -12.48
N THR A 391 14.75 -0.26 -13.62
CA THR A 391 14.83 1.10 -14.15
C THR A 391 13.46 1.78 -14.07
N THR A 392 13.28 2.61 -13.04
CA THR A 392 12.24 3.63 -13.05
C THR A 392 12.77 4.77 -13.89
N ALA A 393 12.00 5.14 -14.91
CA ALA A 393 12.30 6.26 -15.79
C ALA A 393 12.64 7.53 -14.97
N SER A 394 13.87 7.99 -15.18
CA SER A 394 14.49 9.28 -14.82
C SER A 394 13.58 10.31 -14.13
N ALA A 395 13.92 10.67 -12.89
CA ALA A 395 13.65 11.99 -12.32
C ALA A 395 14.86 12.49 -11.50
N PRO A 396 15.13 13.81 -11.43
CA PRO A 396 16.44 14.36 -11.05
C PRO A 396 16.69 14.40 -9.52
N THR A 397 17.97 14.23 -9.16
CA THR A 397 18.61 14.34 -7.82
C THR A 397 18.51 15.77 -7.24
N THR A 398 18.63 16.10 -5.94
CA THR A 398 19.66 15.86 -4.88
C THR A 398 19.16 16.50 -3.53
N PRO A 399 19.89 16.54 -2.37
CA PRO A 399 20.45 15.50 -1.49
C PRO A 399 19.91 15.51 -0.02
N THR A 400 20.28 14.44 0.69
CA THR A 400 19.99 13.98 2.07
C THR A 400 20.84 14.65 3.17
N VAL A 401 20.36 14.69 4.43
CA VAL A 401 21.20 14.71 5.66
C VAL A 401 20.53 13.91 6.81
N LYS A 402 21.27 12.94 7.38
CA LYS A 402 21.05 12.15 8.64
C LYS A 402 21.72 12.90 9.84
N PRO A 403 21.54 12.58 11.17
CA PRO A 403 21.68 11.23 11.76
C PRO A 403 20.93 10.89 13.11
N THR A 404 21.00 9.59 13.48
CA THR A 404 21.09 8.83 14.78
C THR A 404 20.19 8.95 16.05
N VAL A 405 19.42 7.85 16.31
CA VAL A 405 19.26 6.85 17.44
C VAL A 405 18.93 7.17 18.94
N LYS A 406 17.78 6.57 19.40
CA LYS A 406 17.24 5.92 20.68
C LYS A 406 17.72 6.27 22.13
N PRO A 407 17.02 5.85 23.25
CA PRO A 407 15.64 5.29 23.46
C PRO A 407 14.83 5.82 24.71
N THR A 408 13.58 5.30 24.82
CA THR A 408 12.74 4.93 26.02
C THR A 408 11.79 5.87 26.80
N VAL A 409 10.69 5.24 27.27
CA VAL A 409 9.48 5.64 28.04
C VAL A 409 8.31 6.23 27.25
N LYS A 410 7.22 5.45 27.06
CA LYS A 410 5.92 5.86 26.47
C LYS A 410 5.23 6.94 27.34
N PRO A 411 5.08 8.19 26.87
CA PRO A 411 4.20 9.18 27.50
C PRO A 411 2.97 9.40 26.63
N THR A 412 1.78 9.47 27.21
CA THR A 412 0.57 9.93 26.49
C THR A 412 0.79 11.36 25.97
N VAL A 413 1.01 11.51 24.66
CA VAL A 413 1.48 12.78 24.09
C VAL A 413 0.36 13.82 24.00
N LYS A 414 0.30 14.72 24.98
CA LYS A 414 -0.67 15.84 25.01
C LYS A 414 -0.53 16.77 23.79
N LYS A 415 -1.65 17.01 23.09
CA LYS A 415 -1.78 17.95 21.95
C LYS A 415 -1.24 19.35 22.33
N PRO A 416 -0.60 20.08 21.39
CA PRO A 416 -0.10 21.43 21.66
C PRO A 416 -1.20 22.41 22.09
N ALA A 417 -0.89 23.29 23.03
CA ALA A 417 -1.81 24.35 23.46
C ALA A 417 -2.23 25.26 22.30
N LYS A 418 -3.44 25.82 22.40
CA LYS A 418 -4.02 26.71 21.38
C LYS A 418 -3.15 27.96 21.20
N VAL A 419 -2.63 28.18 19.99
CA VAL A 419 -1.76 29.33 19.68
C VAL A 419 -2.57 30.63 19.59
N LYS A 420 -1.97 31.74 20.02
CA LYS A 420 -2.52 33.10 19.85
C LYS A 420 -1.71 33.88 18.82
N ILE A 421 -2.37 34.46 17.83
CA ILE A 421 -1.76 35.44 16.92
C ILE A 421 -1.65 36.76 17.70
N LYS A 422 -0.44 37.13 18.15
CA LYS A 422 -0.20 38.39 18.86
C LYS A 422 -0.43 39.61 17.96
N LYS A 423 0.04 39.53 16.71
CA LYS A 423 0.04 40.66 15.78
C LYS A 423 0.01 40.16 14.35
N ALA A 424 -0.79 40.79 13.50
CA ALA A 424 -0.74 40.62 12.06
C ALA A 424 -0.85 42.02 11.44
N LYS A 425 0.16 42.46 10.69
CA LYS A 425 0.24 43.81 10.12
C LYS A 425 0.58 43.75 8.65
N ASN A 426 -0.12 44.53 7.82
CA ASN A 426 0.29 44.79 6.44
C ASN A 426 1.67 45.49 6.43
N LYS A 427 2.48 45.12 5.45
CA LYS A 427 3.83 45.64 5.17
C LYS A 427 3.93 45.96 3.68
N LYS A 428 4.77 46.93 3.34
CA LYS A 428 5.07 47.32 1.95
C LYS A 428 5.38 46.09 1.09
N LYS A 429 5.11 46.21 -0.22
CA LYS A 429 5.34 45.16 -1.23
C LYS A 429 4.42 43.95 -1.03
N ARG A 430 3.11 44.19 -0.82
CA ARG A 430 2.08 43.13 -0.86
C ARG A 430 2.34 42.03 0.19
N LYS A 431 2.60 42.43 1.43
CA LYS A 431 3.03 41.54 2.52
C LYS A 431 2.20 41.68 3.80
N ILE A 432 2.12 40.60 4.56
CA ILE A 432 1.61 40.61 5.94
C ILE A 432 2.64 39.97 6.86
N LYS A 433 3.10 40.71 7.88
CA LYS A 433 3.95 40.18 8.95
C LYS A 433 3.10 39.72 10.12
N ILE A 434 3.21 38.44 10.45
CA ILE A 434 2.51 37.74 11.53
C ILE A 434 3.49 37.49 12.67
N THR A 435 3.03 37.69 13.91
CA THR A 435 3.76 37.36 15.14
C THR A 435 2.87 36.49 16.02
N LEU A 436 3.34 35.29 16.34
CA LEU A 436 2.67 34.29 17.17
C LEU A 436 3.19 34.32 18.62
N LYS A 437 2.37 33.94 19.60
CA LYS A 437 2.85 33.60 20.95
C LYS A 437 3.54 32.23 20.87
N LYS A 438 4.77 32.13 21.41
CA LYS A 438 5.51 30.87 21.47
C LYS A 438 4.74 29.87 22.33
N ILE A 439 4.58 28.65 21.84
CA ILE A 439 4.00 27.53 22.59
C ILE A 439 5.13 26.61 23.04
N LYS A 440 5.22 26.37 24.36
CA LYS A 440 6.23 25.47 24.95
C LYS A 440 6.04 24.06 24.38
N GLY A 441 7.14 23.45 23.93
CA GLY A 441 7.13 22.11 23.34
C GLY A 441 6.55 22.00 21.92
N ALA A 442 6.23 23.10 21.23
CA ALA A 442 5.83 23.04 19.81
C ALA A 442 7.07 22.91 18.90
N LYS A 443 7.03 21.99 17.94
CA LYS A 443 8.07 21.86 16.90
C LYS A 443 7.93 22.91 15.80
N GLY A 444 6.71 23.36 15.55
CA GLY A 444 6.45 24.46 14.61
C GLY A 444 5.00 24.92 14.62
N TYR A 445 4.67 25.76 13.64
CA TYR A 445 3.36 26.37 13.46
C TYR A 445 2.88 26.18 12.03
N HIS A 446 1.59 25.94 11.92
CA HIS A 446 0.83 25.93 10.67
C HIS A 446 -0.03 27.19 10.65
N ILE A 447 0.24 28.08 9.70
CA ILE A 447 -0.53 29.30 9.45
C ILE A 447 -1.35 29.07 8.19
N ARG A 448 -2.67 29.19 8.30
CA ARG A 448 -3.60 29.17 7.17
C ARG A 448 -4.17 30.56 6.96
N TYR A 449 -4.18 31.02 5.72
CA TYR A 449 -4.74 32.31 5.35
C TYR A 449 -5.58 32.21 4.08
N SER A 450 -6.62 33.02 3.99
CA SER A 450 -7.58 33.02 2.88
C SER A 450 -8.12 34.44 2.71
N ASP A 451 -8.55 34.78 1.51
CA ASP A 451 -9.34 35.99 1.23
C ASP A 451 -10.85 35.79 1.51
N SER A 452 -11.32 34.55 1.63
CA SER A 452 -12.63 34.18 2.17
C SER A 452 -12.62 34.10 3.70
N LYS A 453 -13.66 34.66 4.35
CA LYS A 453 -13.87 34.55 5.82
C LYS A 453 -14.16 33.10 6.24
N LYS A 454 -14.81 32.34 5.36
CA LYS A 454 -15.16 30.93 5.57
C LYS A 454 -13.97 30.01 5.28
N PHE A 455 -12.93 30.52 4.62
CA PHE A 455 -11.77 29.78 4.11
C PHE A 455 -12.14 28.84 2.95
N ASP A 456 -13.07 29.29 2.10
CA ASP A 456 -13.37 28.66 0.81
C ASP A 456 -12.22 29.03 -0.13
N GLY A 457 -11.27 28.10 -0.32
CA GLY A 457 -9.94 28.39 -0.84
C GLY A 457 -9.01 28.99 0.23
N TYR A 458 -7.76 28.54 0.30
CA TYR A 458 -6.78 29.02 1.27
C TYR A 458 -5.35 28.68 0.88
N TRP A 459 -4.41 29.34 1.54
CA TRP A 459 -2.99 29.07 1.46
C TRP A 459 -2.42 28.72 2.83
N ASP A 460 -1.48 27.77 2.84
CA ASP A 460 -0.82 27.31 4.05
C ASP A 460 0.66 27.71 4.08
N LYS A 461 1.14 28.02 5.29
CA LYS A 461 2.55 28.26 5.56
C LYS A 461 2.96 27.54 6.85
N TYR A 462 3.91 26.64 6.70
CA TYR A 462 4.57 25.97 7.83
C TYR A 462 5.86 26.70 8.19
N THR A 463 6.12 26.82 9.50
CA THR A 463 7.33 27.50 9.98
C THR A 463 7.71 27.07 11.39
N LYS A 464 9.00 27.09 11.69
CA LYS A 464 9.52 26.95 13.05
C LYS A 464 9.57 28.30 13.78
N LYS A 465 9.54 29.42 13.05
CA LYS A 465 9.70 30.78 13.59
C LYS A 465 8.36 31.33 14.09
N THR A 466 8.38 32.12 15.16
CA THR A 466 7.17 32.80 15.67
C THR A 466 6.85 34.10 14.93
N LYS A 467 7.79 34.61 14.11
CA LYS A 467 7.60 35.79 13.24
C LYS A 467 7.69 35.34 11.79
N VAL A 468 6.62 35.55 11.01
CA VAL A 468 6.50 35.09 9.63
C VAL A 468 6.01 36.22 8.74
N THR A 469 6.50 36.31 7.52
CA THR A 469 5.98 37.27 6.52
C THR A 469 5.36 36.49 5.37
N LEU A 470 4.05 36.65 5.19
CA LEU A 470 3.33 36.25 3.99
C LEU A 470 3.64 37.27 2.89
N LYS A 471 3.92 36.80 1.67
CA LYS A 471 4.35 37.61 0.52
C LYS A 471 3.46 37.29 -0.68
N LYS A 472 3.56 38.10 -1.75
CA LYS A 472 2.81 37.92 -3.00
C LYS A 472 1.28 37.92 -2.80
N LEU A 473 0.79 38.77 -1.90
CA LEU A 473 -0.65 38.88 -1.58
C LEU A 473 -1.32 39.97 -2.41
N ASP A 474 -2.59 39.85 -2.70
CA ASP A 474 -3.26 40.81 -3.57
C ASP A 474 -3.51 42.15 -2.88
N LYS A 475 -3.26 43.22 -3.65
CA LYS A 475 -3.43 44.60 -3.17
C LYS A 475 -4.93 44.86 -3.02
N ASN A 476 -5.29 45.61 -1.98
CA ASN A 476 -6.66 45.91 -1.60
C ASN A 476 -7.51 44.70 -1.15
N THR A 477 -6.93 43.51 -1.05
CA THR A 477 -7.63 42.29 -0.60
C THR A 477 -7.58 42.14 0.93
N LYS A 478 -8.69 41.67 1.52
CA LYS A 478 -8.81 41.35 2.95
C LYS A 478 -8.44 39.88 3.13
N TYR A 479 -7.44 39.59 3.96
CA TYR A 479 -7.08 38.23 4.35
C TYR A 479 -7.50 37.90 5.77
N TYR A 480 -8.00 36.69 5.97
CA TYR A 480 -8.34 36.05 7.22
C TYR A 480 -7.28 35.01 7.54
N ILE A 481 -6.71 35.07 8.75
CA ILE A 481 -5.54 34.30 9.13
C ILE A 481 -5.86 33.53 10.42
N LYS A 482 -5.60 32.22 10.44
CA LYS A 482 -5.62 31.38 11.65
C LYS A 482 -4.30 30.61 11.75
N ALA A 483 -3.88 30.29 12.97
CA ALA A 483 -2.66 29.51 13.20
C ALA A 483 -2.92 28.38 14.19
N ARG A 484 -2.16 27.28 14.08
CA ARG A 484 -2.10 26.22 15.09
C ARG A 484 -0.65 25.76 15.29
N ALA A 485 -0.28 25.41 16.52
CA ALA A 485 1.01 24.80 16.80
C ALA A 485 0.96 23.30 16.49
N TYR A 486 2.11 22.70 16.16
CA TYR A 486 2.25 21.25 16.05
C TYR A 486 3.45 20.75 16.83
N LYS A 487 3.33 19.52 17.34
CA LYS A 487 4.44 18.69 17.81
C LYS A 487 4.76 17.66 16.71
N LEU A 488 5.95 17.06 16.77
CA LEU A 488 6.21 15.84 16.03
C LEU A 488 6.09 14.68 17.00
N VAL A 489 5.26 13.70 16.66
CA VAL A 489 5.08 12.45 17.38
C VAL A 489 5.25 11.36 16.33
N ASN A 490 6.27 10.53 16.48
CA ASN A 490 6.61 9.47 15.52
C ASN A 490 6.72 9.98 14.07
N GLY A 491 7.37 11.14 13.87
CA GLY A 491 7.52 11.77 12.55
C GLY A 491 6.28 12.54 12.05
N ALA A 492 5.09 12.27 12.57
CA ALA A 492 3.85 12.93 12.19
C ALA A 492 3.57 14.22 12.97
N LYS A 493 2.90 15.19 12.33
CA LYS A 493 2.56 16.49 12.97
C LYS A 493 1.27 16.37 13.80
N LEU A 494 1.41 16.24 15.12
CA LEU A 494 0.28 16.34 16.05
C LEU A 494 -0.12 17.82 16.23
N TYR A 495 -1.27 18.21 15.67
CA TYR A 495 -1.74 19.59 15.68
C TYR A 495 -2.58 19.95 16.93
N GLY A 496 -2.38 21.18 17.43
CA GLY A 496 -3.26 21.81 18.41
C GLY A 496 -4.49 22.47 17.78
N LYS A 497 -5.37 23.02 18.63
CA LYS A 497 -6.57 23.77 18.18
C LYS A 497 -6.19 25.06 17.41
N TRP A 498 -6.98 25.41 16.40
CA TRP A 498 -6.83 26.66 15.65
C TRP A 498 -7.04 27.90 16.52
N SER A 499 -6.25 28.95 16.28
CA SER A 499 -6.44 30.26 16.90
C SER A 499 -7.76 30.92 16.46
N LYS A 500 -8.19 31.96 17.20
CA LYS A 500 -9.18 32.90 16.66
C LYS A 500 -8.65 33.51 15.35
N LYS A 501 -9.55 33.72 14.38
CA LYS A 501 -9.23 34.32 13.07
C LYS A 501 -8.79 35.78 13.27
N LYS A 502 -7.74 36.21 12.57
CA LYS A 502 -7.31 37.62 12.51
C LYS A 502 -7.48 38.14 11.09
N LYS A 503 -8.14 39.28 10.94
CA LYS A 503 -8.39 39.94 9.65
C LYS A 503 -7.37 41.04 9.40
N VAL A 504 -6.80 41.11 8.19
CA VAL A 504 -5.87 42.18 7.77
C VAL A 504 -6.13 42.53 6.30
N LYS A 505 -6.31 43.81 5.96
CA LYS A 505 -6.38 44.29 4.57
C LYS A 505 -4.97 44.66 4.09
N VAL A 506 -4.56 44.15 2.93
CA VAL A 506 -3.29 44.50 2.28
C VAL A 506 -3.49 45.81 1.52
N LYS A 507 -2.89 46.91 2.00
CA LYS A 507 -3.02 48.23 1.35
C LYS A 507 -1.76 48.66 0.60
N LYS A 508 -0.59 48.25 1.11
CA LYS A 508 0.75 48.63 0.64
C LYS A 508 1.63 47.41 0.39
#